data_AF-A0A2G6DJ48-F1
#
_entry.id   AF-A0A2G6DJ48-F1
#
_cell.length_a   1.000
_cell.length_b   1.000
_cell.length_c   1.000
_cell.angle_alpha   90.00
_cell.angle_beta   90.00
_cell.angle_gamma   90.00
#
_symmetry.space_group_name_H-M   'P 1'
#
loop_
_entity.id
_entity.type
_entity.pdbx_description
1 polymer ?
#
loop_
_entity_poly.entity_id
_entity_poly.type
_entity_poly.pdbx_seq_one_letter_code
_entity_poly.pdbx_strand_id
1 'polypeptide(L)'
;MKKLNTLLAGVIMAAAANSVQAAPSDNTVYFQAPAIAGSGCPAGTSDYAITPDGQTLTILFDEYLVSPGMATCNIAVPVHVPNGFQVSLMTADYRGFVQGKAELSRSYFFAGQRGPRKRTTLKSKDGEDYLERDNVLTASNSFSKCGEDVNLRINSRIRTRTNSSTISVDSIDLQNGMIFHLQYRPC
;
A
#
# COMPACT_ATOMS: atom_id res chain seq x y z
N MET A 1 52.69 31.15 -41.42
CA MET A 1 52.50 29.73 -41.03
C MET A 1 51.73 29.67 -39.72
N LYS A 2 50.40 29.49 -39.77
CA LYS A 2 49.58 29.08 -38.62
C LYS A 2 48.47 28.17 -39.17
N LYS A 3 48.60 26.87 -38.91
CA LYS A 3 47.52 25.88 -39.06
C LYS A 3 46.58 26.06 -37.88
N LEU A 4 45.26 26.03 -38.10
CA LEU A 4 44.33 25.73 -37.01
C LEU A 4 43.20 24.82 -37.51
N ASN A 5 43.14 23.68 -36.82
CA ASN A 5 42.26 22.54 -37.01
C ASN A 5 40.81 22.83 -36.59
N THR A 6 39.89 22.27 -37.38
CA THR A 6 38.71 21.44 -37.02
C THR A 6 37.87 21.80 -35.78
N LEU A 7 36.54 21.79 -35.95
CA LEU A 7 35.60 21.09 -35.06
C LEU A 7 34.23 20.95 -35.79
N LEU A 8 33.91 19.73 -36.23
CA LEU A 8 32.53 19.35 -36.59
C LEU A 8 31.75 19.13 -35.29
N ALA A 9 30.71 19.92 -35.05
CA ALA A 9 29.73 19.65 -34.01
C ALA A 9 28.66 18.69 -34.56
N GLY A 10 28.75 17.41 -34.16
CA GLY A 10 27.68 16.44 -34.40
C GLY A 10 26.55 16.65 -33.39
N VAL A 11 25.35 16.95 -33.87
CA VAL A 11 24.13 17.00 -33.05
C VAL A 11 23.69 15.56 -32.77
N ILE A 12 23.85 15.10 -31.53
CA ILE A 12 23.29 13.82 -31.07
C ILE A 12 21.84 14.08 -30.69
N MET A 13 20.91 13.59 -31.53
CA MET A 13 19.48 13.63 -31.26
C MET A 13 19.14 12.48 -30.32
N ALA A 14 18.94 12.77 -29.03
CA ALA A 14 18.53 11.77 -28.05
C ALA A 14 17.06 11.38 -28.30
N ALA A 15 16.83 10.16 -28.77
CA ALA A 15 15.49 9.57 -28.84
C ALA A 15 15.02 9.21 -27.43
N ALA A 16 14.00 9.90 -26.92
CA ALA A 16 13.30 9.49 -25.72
C ALA A 16 12.49 8.23 -26.03
N ALA A 17 12.93 7.08 -25.54
CA ALA A 17 12.16 5.85 -25.57
C ALA A 17 11.02 5.98 -24.55
N ASN A 18 9.81 6.28 -25.02
CA ASN A 18 8.61 6.12 -24.23
C ASN A 18 8.36 4.60 -24.09
N SER A 19 8.71 4.02 -22.94
CA SER A 19 8.27 2.68 -22.61
C SER A 19 6.75 2.70 -22.47
N VAL A 20 6.04 2.08 -23.40
CA VAL A 20 4.62 1.77 -23.22
C VAL A 20 4.56 0.74 -22.10
N GLN A 21 4.29 1.21 -20.88
CA GLN A 21 4.09 0.34 -19.73
C GLN A 21 2.83 -0.50 -19.99
N ALA A 22 3.00 -1.81 -20.20
CA ALA A 22 1.88 -2.73 -20.37
C ALA A 22 1.11 -2.83 -19.04
N ALA A 23 -0.22 -2.85 -19.12
CA ALA A 23 -1.07 -3.19 -17.99
C ALA A 23 -0.77 -4.62 -17.49
N PRO A 24 -1.08 -4.96 -16.23
CA PRO A 24 -0.95 -6.32 -15.73
C PRO A 24 -1.68 -7.32 -16.62
N SER A 25 -1.14 -8.53 -16.76
CA SER A 25 -1.79 -9.60 -17.50
C SER A 25 -3.07 -10.02 -16.77
N ASP A 26 -4.17 -10.20 -17.50
CA ASP A 26 -5.42 -10.73 -16.93
C ASP A 26 -5.27 -12.15 -16.36
N ASN A 27 -4.17 -12.85 -16.66
CA ASN A 27 -3.82 -14.16 -16.10
C ASN A 27 -2.99 -14.07 -14.81
N THR A 28 -2.80 -12.88 -14.24
CA THR A 28 -2.12 -12.67 -12.96
C THR A 28 -3.03 -11.99 -11.94
N VAL A 29 -2.76 -12.16 -10.65
CA VAL A 29 -3.49 -11.45 -9.59
C VAL A 29 -2.92 -10.04 -9.47
N TYR A 30 -3.75 -9.00 -9.51
CA TYR A 30 -3.28 -7.61 -9.36
C TYR A 30 -4.23 -6.72 -8.57
N PHE A 31 -3.68 -5.65 -7.99
CA PHE A 31 -4.46 -4.57 -7.37
C PHE A 31 -5.11 -3.67 -8.41
N GLN A 32 -6.34 -3.25 -8.13
CA GLN A 32 -7.05 -2.23 -8.87
C GLN A 32 -7.16 -0.94 -8.03
N ALA A 33 -7.69 0.11 -8.64
CA ALA A 33 -7.86 1.42 -8.02
C ALA A 33 -8.59 1.33 -6.67
N PRO A 34 -7.98 1.80 -5.56
CA PRO A 34 -8.61 1.78 -4.25
C PRO A 34 -9.64 2.90 -4.09
N ALA A 35 -10.66 2.65 -3.26
CA ALA A 35 -11.50 3.69 -2.69
C ALA A 35 -11.08 3.96 -1.24
N ILE A 36 -10.85 5.22 -0.90
CA ILE A 36 -10.29 5.66 0.39
C ILE A 36 -11.24 6.68 1.03
N ALA A 37 -11.57 6.50 2.31
CA ALA A 37 -12.37 7.46 3.06
C ALA A 37 -12.17 7.35 4.58
N GLY A 38 -12.20 8.49 5.26
CA GLY A 38 -12.30 8.57 6.71
C GLY A 38 -11.88 9.93 7.25
N SER A 39 -11.96 10.11 8.57
CA SER A 39 -11.55 11.36 9.22
C SER A 39 -10.06 11.67 9.12
N GLY A 40 -9.22 10.66 8.83
CA GLY A 40 -7.77 10.85 8.59
C GLY A 40 -7.37 10.86 7.12
N CYS A 41 -8.33 10.64 6.22
CA CYS A 41 -8.11 10.72 4.78
C CYS A 41 -9.40 11.23 4.14
N PRO A 42 -9.68 12.53 4.30
CA PRO A 42 -10.75 13.18 3.56
C PRO A 42 -10.60 13.00 2.04
N ALA A 43 -11.69 13.23 1.31
CA ALA A 43 -11.64 13.14 -0.14
C ALA A 43 -10.64 14.17 -0.70
N GLY A 44 -9.73 13.70 -1.56
CA GLY A 44 -8.71 14.55 -2.19
C GLY A 44 -7.42 14.74 -1.39
N THR A 45 -7.24 14.04 -0.26
CA THR A 45 -6.03 14.14 0.60
C THR A 45 -5.20 12.86 0.58
N SER A 46 -5.40 12.02 -0.43
CA SER A 46 -4.69 10.76 -0.61
C SER A 46 -4.54 10.47 -2.08
N ASP A 47 -3.38 9.96 -2.46
CA ASP A 47 -3.07 9.51 -3.81
C ASP A 47 -2.63 8.04 -3.78
N TYR A 48 -2.63 7.37 -4.93
CA TYR A 48 -2.16 5.99 -5.02
C TYR A 48 -1.41 5.70 -6.31
N ALA A 49 -0.49 4.74 -6.23
CA ALA A 49 0.24 4.22 -7.37
C ALA A 49 0.22 2.69 -7.34
N ILE A 50 0.00 2.08 -8.50
CA ILE A 50 0.07 0.63 -8.68
C ILE A 50 1.24 0.35 -9.62
N THR A 51 2.12 -0.59 -9.27
CA THR A 51 3.23 -0.97 -10.13
C THR A 51 2.72 -1.57 -11.45
N PRO A 52 3.51 -1.52 -12.55
CA PRO A 52 3.05 -2.02 -13.84
C PRO A 52 2.64 -3.50 -13.85
N ASP A 53 3.28 -4.32 -13.00
CA ASP A 53 2.93 -5.73 -12.80
C ASP A 53 1.70 -5.93 -11.90
N GLY A 54 1.17 -4.86 -11.30
CA GLY A 54 -0.01 -4.89 -10.45
C GLY A 54 0.23 -5.45 -9.04
N GLN A 55 1.49 -5.75 -8.70
CA GLN A 55 1.85 -6.50 -7.49
C GLN A 55 2.08 -5.60 -6.27
N THR A 56 2.28 -4.29 -6.46
CA THR A 56 2.45 -3.32 -5.37
C THR A 56 1.48 -2.18 -5.54
N LEU A 57 0.74 -1.88 -4.46
CA LEU A 57 -0.09 -0.69 -4.34
C LEU A 57 0.48 0.19 -3.23
N THR A 58 0.95 1.38 -3.58
CA THR A 58 1.33 2.41 -2.62
C THR A 58 0.20 3.41 -2.51
N ILE A 59 -0.15 3.77 -1.28
CA ILE A 59 -1.10 4.85 -0.98
C ILE A 59 -0.33 5.91 -0.19
N LEU A 60 -0.42 7.16 -0.65
CA LEU A 60 0.17 8.34 -0.01
C LEU A 60 -0.94 9.13 0.67
N PHE A 61 -0.64 9.70 1.84
CA PHE A 61 -1.58 10.51 2.61
C PHE A 61 -1.01 11.91 2.86
N ASP A 62 -1.81 12.93 2.60
CA ASP A 62 -1.45 14.32 2.90
C ASP A 62 -1.91 14.72 4.32
N GLU A 63 -3.03 14.16 4.79
CA GLU A 63 -3.72 14.63 6.01
C GLU A 63 -3.92 13.54 7.08
N TYR A 64 -3.23 12.39 6.99
CA TYR A 64 -3.41 11.32 7.98
C TYR A 64 -2.54 11.51 9.23
N LEU A 65 -2.80 12.60 9.97
CA LEU A 65 -2.08 13.00 11.18
C LEU A 65 -3.04 13.49 12.28
N VAL A 66 -2.66 13.29 13.54
CA VAL A 66 -3.34 13.87 14.71
C VAL A 66 -2.37 14.38 15.76
N SER A 67 -2.71 15.52 16.39
CA SER A 67 -1.93 16.12 17.49
C SER A 67 -2.78 17.03 18.41
N PRO A 68 -3.25 16.54 19.58
CA PRO A 68 -3.60 15.16 19.90
C PRO A 68 -4.93 14.76 19.24
N GLY A 69 -5.30 13.49 19.34
CA GLY A 69 -6.64 13.02 18.95
C GLY A 69 -6.63 11.62 18.39
N MET A 70 -7.60 11.36 17.52
CA MET A 70 -7.67 10.13 16.75
C MET A 70 -8.29 10.37 15.39
N ALA A 71 -7.79 9.66 14.39
CA ALA A 71 -8.31 9.69 13.04
C ALA A 71 -8.36 8.27 12.49
N THR A 72 -9.26 8.03 11.55
CA THR A 72 -9.46 6.71 10.93
C THR A 72 -9.43 6.83 9.43
N CYS A 73 -8.92 5.80 8.77
CA CYS A 73 -9.00 5.59 7.34
C CYS A 73 -9.52 4.21 7.02
N ASN A 74 -10.48 4.14 6.10
CA ASN A 74 -11.01 2.89 5.57
C ASN A 74 -10.72 2.85 4.07
N ILE A 75 -10.13 1.76 3.63
CA ILE A 75 -9.66 1.56 2.27
C ILE A 75 -10.32 0.29 1.74
N ALA A 76 -10.89 0.36 0.55
CA ALA A 76 -11.42 -0.77 -0.19
C ALA A 76 -10.58 -0.92 -1.46
N VAL A 77 -9.83 -2.01 -1.56
CA VAL A 77 -8.95 -2.31 -2.69
C VAL A 77 -9.53 -3.50 -3.44
N PRO A 78 -10.08 -3.30 -4.64
CA PRO A 78 -10.44 -4.43 -5.49
C PRO A 78 -9.15 -5.15 -5.95
N VAL A 79 -9.21 -6.48 -5.96
CA VAL A 79 -8.11 -7.36 -6.36
C VAL A 79 -8.65 -8.28 -7.43
N HIS A 80 -8.06 -8.21 -8.62
CA HIS A 80 -8.36 -9.15 -9.71
C HIS A 80 -7.75 -10.51 -9.38
N VAL A 81 -8.54 -11.58 -9.50
CA VAL A 81 -8.10 -12.96 -9.25
C VAL A 81 -8.54 -13.86 -10.42
N PRO A 82 -7.62 -14.26 -11.30
CA PRO A 82 -7.96 -15.13 -12.43
C PRO A 82 -8.24 -16.58 -12.01
N ASN A 83 -8.92 -17.30 -12.90
CA ASN A 83 -9.20 -18.74 -12.73
C ASN A 83 -7.92 -19.53 -12.42
N GLY A 84 -8.00 -20.44 -11.44
CA GLY A 84 -6.86 -21.25 -10.96
C GLY A 84 -5.99 -20.57 -9.90
N PHE A 85 -6.36 -19.36 -9.46
CA PHE A 85 -5.66 -18.61 -8.41
C PHE A 85 -6.60 -18.32 -7.24
N GLN A 86 -6.00 -18.20 -6.06
CA GLN A 86 -6.64 -17.67 -4.85
C GLN A 86 -5.63 -16.82 -4.08
N VAL A 87 -6.11 -15.90 -3.26
CA VAL A 87 -5.28 -14.94 -2.52
C VAL A 87 -5.52 -15.08 -1.03
N SER A 88 -4.44 -15.08 -0.23
CA SER A 88 -4.53 -15.14 1.23
C SER A 88 -3.37 -14.48 2.01
N LEU A 89 -2.26 -14.14 1.34
CA LEU A 89 -1.11 -13.46 1.95
C LEU A 89 -0.80 -12.18 1.20
N MET A 90 -0.69 -11.11 1.97
CA MET A 90 -0.12 -9.84 1.54
C MET A 90 0.74 -9.28 2.66
N THR A 91 1.63 -8.35 2.33
CA THR A 91 2.29 -7.52 3.34
C THR A 91 1.76 -6.10 3.25
N ALA A 92 1.73 -5.42 4.38
CA ALA A 92 1.37 -4.01 4.46
C ALA A 92 2.41 -3.28 5.31
N ASP A 93 3.12 -2.34 4.70
CA ASP A 93 4.13 -1.53 5.36
C ASP A 93 3.56 -0.13 5.61
N TYR A 94 3.46 0.25 6.88
CA TYR A 94 3.01 1.57 7.31
C TYR A 94 4.22 2.40 7.66
N ARG A 95 4.32 3.58 7.05
CA ARG A 95 5.37 4.55 7.33
C ARG A 95 4.75 5.84 7.84
N GLY A 96 5.43 6.48 8.77
CA GLY A 96 5.01 7.78 9.29
C GLY A 96 5.89 8.23 10.44
N PHE A 97 5.43 9.25 11.14
CA PHE A 97 6.16 9.87 12.24
C PHE A 97 5.39 9.73 13.56
N VAL A 98 6.11 9.60 14.67
CA VAL A 98 5.54 9.59 16.02
C VAL A 98 6.34 10.44 16.99
N GLN A 99 5.66 11.24 17.80
CA GLN A 99 6.23 11.92 18.97
C GLN A 99 5.30 11.75 20.17
N GLY A 100 5.87 11.47 21.34
CA GLY A 100 5.14 11.12 22.56
C GLY A 100 4.75 9.64 22.60
N LYS A 101 3.48 9.35 22.90
CA LYS A 101 2.91 8.00 22.96
C LYS A 101 1.68 7.94 22.07
N ALA A 102 1.66 7.00 21.13
CA ALA A 102 0.53 6.80 20.22
C ALA A 102 0.25 5.31 19.99
N GLU A 103 -0.88 5.02 19.34
CA GLU A 103 -1.26 3.69 18.90
C GLU A 103 -1.67 3.73 17.43
N LEU A 104 -1.09 2.81 16.65
CA LEU A 104 -1.54 2.45 15.31
C LEU A 104 -2.35 1.15 15.40
N SER A 105 -3.64 1.22 15.10
CA SER A 105 -4.53 0.06 15.04
C SER A 105 -4.99 -0.18 13.62
N ARG A 106 -4.93 -1.43 13.16
CA ARG A 106 -5.29 -1.79 11.80
C ARG A 106 -5.89 -3.19 11.69
N SER A 107 -6.71 -3.42 10.68
CA SER A 107 -7.30 -4.72 10.36
C SER A 107 -7.44 -4.89 8.85
N TYR A 108 -7.27 -6.12 8.39
CA TYR A 108 -7.31 -6.48 6.97
C TYR A 108 -8.21 -7.69 6.79
N PHE A 109 -9.13 -7.64 5.83
CA PHE A 109 -10.07 -8.72 5.56
C PHE A 109 -10.69 -8.57 4.18
N PHE A 110 -11.11 -9.67 3.56
CA PHE A 110 -11.95 -9.58 2.38
C PHE A 110 -13.39 -9.23 2.75
N ALA A 111 -14.08 -8.48 1.88
CA ALA A 111 -15.48 -8.14 2.06
C ALA A 111 -16.33 -9.39 2.32
N GLY A 112 -17.26 -9.30 3.28
CA GLY A 112 -18.06 -10.43 3.75
C GLY A 112 -17.42 -11.24 4.90
N GLN A 113 -16.18 -10.94 5.28
CA GLN A 113 -15.48 -11.58 6.41
C GLN A 113 -15.16 -10.57 7.51
N ARG A 114 -14.66 -11.07 8.65
CA ARG A 114 -14.15 -10.25 9.76
C ARG A 114 -12.68 -10.61 10.01
N GLY A 115 -11.80 -9.62 9.83
CA GLY A 115 -10.37 -9.77 10.14
C GLY A 115 -10.07 -9.43 11.59
N PRO A 116 -9.05 -10.04 12.21
CA PRO A 116 -8.60 -9.62 13.52
C PRO A 116 -7.91 -8.27 13.42
N ARG A 117 -7.84 -7.61 14.58
CA ARG A 117 -7.29 -6.27 14.69
C ARG A 117 -5.91 -6.31 15.31
N LYS A 118 -4.93 -5.76 14.59
CA LYS A 118 -3.57 -5.53 15.08
C LYS A 118 -3.47 -4.15 15.73
N ARG A 119 -2.61 -4.05 16.74
CA ARG A 119 -2.31 -2.81 17.47
C ARG A 119 -0.83 -2.74 17.77
N THR A 120 -0.23 -1.62 17.45
CA THR A 120 1.18 -1.31 17.75
C THR A 120 1.20 -0.03 18.56
N THR A 121 1.85 -0.08 19.71
CA THR A 121 2.10 1.12 20.51
C THR A 121 3.43 1.70 20.05
N LEU A 122 3.40 2.97 19.66
CA LEU A 122 4.57 3.71 19.20
C LEU A 122 4.93 4.75 20.26
N LYS A 123 6.23 4.94 20.51
CA LYS A 123 6.69 5.87 21.54
C LYS A 123 8.08 6.41 21.22
N SER A 124 8.14 7.73 21.01
CA SER A 124 9.39 8.48 20.92
C SER A 124 9.30 9.72 21.79
N LYS A 125 10.38 10.09 22.50
CA LYS A 125 10.40 11.33 23.29
C LYS A 125 10.55 12.55 22.38
N ASP A 126 11.51 12.48 21.47
CA ASP A 126 11.96 13.61 20.67
C ASP A 126 11.39 13.58 19.23
N GLY A 127 10.61 12.54 18.90
CA GLY A 127 10.08 12.32 17.56
C GLY A 127 10.93 11.31 16.80
N GLU A 128 10.32 10.37 16.09
CA GLU A 128 11.01 9.46 15.18
C GLU A 128 10.11 9.00 14.04
N ASP A 129 10.71 8.66 12.91
CA ASP A 129 10.04 7.93 11.85
C ASP A 129 9.88 6.46 12.26
N TYR A 130 8.77 5.85 11.87
CA TYR A 130 8.51 4.44 12.10
C TYR A 130 8.20 3.70 10.79
N LEU A 131 8.53 2.41 10.78
CA LEU A 131 8.09 1.45 9.78
C LEU A 131 7.47 0.26 10.51
N GLU A 132 6.15 0.10 10.36
CA GLU A 132 5.43 -1.05 10.88
C GLU A 132 5.07 -1.98 9.73
N ARG A 133 5.66 -3.18 9.73
CA ARG A 133 5.40 -4.22 8.72
C ARG A 133 4.42 -5.25 9.24
N ASP A 134 3.29 -5.38 8.55
CA ASP A 134 2.32 -6.42 8.80
C ASP A 134 2.45 -7.56 7.79
N ASN A 135 2.68 -8.77 8.30
CA ASN A 135 2.33 -9.98 7.55
C ASN A 135 0.82 -10.18 7.65
N VAL A 136 0.13 -9.97 6.53
CA VAL A 136 -1.30 -10.16 6.34
C VAL A 136 -1.50 -11.52 5.68
N LEU A 137 -1.02 -12.59 6.34
CA LEU A 137 -1.76 -13.85 6.25
C LEU A 137 -3.15 -13.45 6.71
N THR A 138 -4.13 -13.40 5.81
CA THR A 138 -5.53 -13.10 6.12
C THR A 138 -5.80 -13.67 7.49
N ALA A 139 -5.90 -12.81 8.50
CA ALA A 139 -5.75 -13.29 9.87
C ALA A 139 -7.05 -14.00 10.35
N SER A 140 -7.84 -14.41 9.37
CA SER A 140 -8.99 -15.29 9.30
C SER A 140 -8.69 -16.68 8.67
N ASN A 141 -7.44 -17.03 8.31
CA ASN A 141 -7.10 -18.28 7.57
C ASN A 141 -7.98 -18.50 6.33
N SER A 142 -8.45 -17.42 5.71
CA SER A 142 -9.53 -17.48 4.73
C SER A 142 -9.01 -17.05 3.37
N PHE A 143 -8.87 -18.03 2.49
CA PHE A 143 -8.61 -17.82 1.08
C PHE A 143 -9.79 -17.10 0.43
N SER A 144 -9.51 -16.30 -0.59
CA SER A 144 -10.54 -15.99 -1.59
C SER A 144 -11.06 -17.30 -2.18
N LYS A 145 -12.27 -17.28 -2.74
CA LYS A 145 -12.66 -18.36 -3.65
C LYS A 145 -11.75 -18.34 -4.88
N CYS A 146 -11.68 -19.46 -5.57
CA CYS A 146 -10.85 -19.57 -6.76
C CYS A 146 -11.40 -18.72 -7.91
N GLY A 147 -10.53 -17.97 -8.57
CA GLY A 147 -10.91 -17.19 -9.75
C GLY A 147 -11.98 -16.13 -9.50
N GLU A 148 -12.20 -15.76 -8.24
CA GLU A 148 -13.19 -14.75 -7.86
C GLU A 148 -12.47 -13.51 -7.36
N ASP A 149 -12.70 -12.39 -8.05
CA ASP A 149 -12.25 -11.08 -7.63
C ASP A 149 -12.73 -10.79 -6.20
N VAL A 150 -11.85 -10.19 -5.41
CA VAL A 150 -12.14 -9.87 -4.01
C VAL A 150 -11.95 -8.39 -3.74
N ASN A 151 -12.64 -7.89 -2.73
CA ASN A 151 -12.43 -6.54 -2.23
C ASN A 151 -11.74 -6.62 -0.86
N LEU A 152 -10.45 -6.27 -0.85
CA LEU A 152 -9.66 -6.15 0.38
C LEU A 152 -10.07 -4.89 1.13
N ARG A 153 -10.55 -5.07 2.35
CA ARG A 153 -10.85 -4.00 3.30
C ARG A 153 -9.70 -3.80 4.26
N ILE A 154 -9.22 -2.57 4.34
CA ILE A 154 -8.21 -2.14 5.28
C ILE A 154 -8.82 -1.04 6.13
N ASN A 155 -8.94 -1.29 7.42
CA ASN A 155 -9.34 -0.25 8.36
C ASN A 155 -8.14 0.09 9.22
N SER A 156 -7.71 1.35 9.21
CA SER A 156 -6.63 1.85 10.04
C SER A 156 -7.12 2.98 10.93
N ARG A 157 -6.44 3.15 12.07
CA ARG A 157 -6.70 4.20 13.03
C ARG A 157 -5.41 4.58 13.74
N ILE A 158 -5.08 5.87 13.72
CA ILE A 158 -4.08 6.46 14.60
C ILE A 158 -4.75 7.11 15.80
N ARG A 159 -4.12 7.00 16.97
CA ARG A 159 -4.59 7.65 18.20
C ARG A 159 -3.43 8.04 19.09
N THR A 160 -3.44 9.28 19.56
CA THR A 160 -2.50 9.74 20.59
C THR A 160 -2.95 9.28 21.98
N ARG A 161 -2.00 9.05 22.87
CA ARG A 161 -2.24 8.60 24.26
C ARG A 161 -2.07 9.70 25.29
N THR A 162 -1.45 10.81 24.92
CA THR A 162 -1.35 12.03 25.75
C THR A 162 -1.70 13.27 24.92
N ASN A 163 -1.95 14.38 25.60
CA ASN A 163 -2.27 15.66 24.95
C ASN A 163 -1.08 16.32 24.25
N SER A 164 0.13 15.82 24.51
CA SER A 164 1.40 16.33 23.95
C SER A 164 2.01 15.38 22.91
N SER A 165 1.21 14.43 22.40
CA SER A 165 1.66 13.43 21.44
C SER A 165 1.13 13.73 20.05
N THR A 166 1.90 13.35 19.04
CA THR A 166 1.59 13.47 17.62
C THR A 166 1.86 12.12 16.93
N ILE A 167 1.06 11.77 15.93
CA ILE A 167 1.30 10.63 15.05
C ILE A 167 0.79 10.96 13.65
N SER A 168 1.55 10.58 12.61
CA SER A 168 1.13 10.56 11.21
C SER A 168 1.27 9.17 10.60
N VAL A 169 0.54 8.92 9.52
CA VAL A 169 0.85 7.90 8.52
C VAL A 169 1.03 8.64 7.20
N ASP A 170 2.19 8.52 6.58
CA ASP A 170 2.49 9.23 5.33
C ASP A 170 2.28 8.30 4.14
N SER A 171 2.56 7.01 4.30
CA SER A 171 2.31 6.01 3.27
C SER A 171 1.94 4.63 3.81
N ILE A 172 1.22 3.89 2.97
CA ILE A 172 1.00 2.46 3.12
C ILE A 172 1.42 1.78 1.82
N ASP A 173 2.40 0.88 1.90
CA ASP A 173 2.78 0.02 0.77
C ASP A 173 2.17 -1.36 0.96
N LEU A 174 1.27 -1.76 0.07
CA LEU A 174 0.75 -3.12 -0.02
C LEU A 174 1.53 -3.90 -1.06
N GLN A 175 2.10 -5.03 -0.66
CA GLN A 175 2.81 -5.92 -1.59
C GLN A 175 2.09 -7.26 -1.64
N ASN A 176 1.90 -7.73 -2.87
CA ASN A 176 1.19 -8.97 -3.12
C ASN A 176 2.09 -10.17 -2.79
N GLY A 177 1.62 -11.02 -1.87
CA GLY A 177 2.34 -12.21 -1.38
C GLY A 177 1.61 -13.51 -1.71
N MET A 178 0.93 -13.58 -2.86
CA MET A 178 0.09 -14.69 -3.34
C MET A 178 0.52 -16.09 -2.83
N ILE A 179 -0.40 -16.79 -2.14
CA ILE A 179 -0.18 -18.20 -1.75
C ILE A 179 -1.08 -19.10 -2.60
N PHE A 180 -0.44 -19.90 -3.44
CA PHE A 180 -1.04 -21.06 -4.07
C PHE A 180 -0.97 -22.24 -3.11
N HIS A 181 -2.10 -22.87 -2.84
CA HIS A 181 -2.09 -24.22 -2.30
C HIS A 181 -2.24 -25.22 -3.44
N LEU A 182 -1.13 -25.50 -4.10
CA LEU A 182 -1.02 -26.76 -4.81
C LEU A 182 -0.52 -27.80 -3.82
N GLN A 183 -1.43 -28.67 -3.40
CA GLN A 183 -1.02 -30.06 -3.27
C GLN A 183 -2.12 -31.06 -3.57
N TYR A 184 -3.39 -30.82 -3.24
CA TYR A 184 -4.48 -31.70 -3.68
C TYR A 184 -5.86 -31.10 -3.35
N ARG A 185 -6.39 -30.27 -4.25
CA ARG A 185 -7.75 -30.24 -4.82
C ARG A 185 -7.77 -29.14 -5.88
N PRO A 186 -8.51 -29.30 -6.99
CA PRO A 186 -8.83 -28.19 -7.87
C PRO A 186 -9.49 -27.07 -7.05
N CYS A 187 -9.09 -25.85 -7.37
CA CYS A 187 -9.91 -24.67 -7.25
C CYS A 187 -10.13 -24.21 -8.71
#